data_AF-A0A6F8SJ29-F1
#
_entry.id   AF-A0A6F8SJ29-F1
#
_cell.length_a   1.000
_cell.length_b   1.000
_cell.length_c   1.000
_cell.angle_alpha   90.00
_cell.angle_beta   90.00
_cell.angle_gamma   90.00
#
_symmetry.space_group_name_H-M   'P 1'
#
loop_
_entity.id
_entity.type
_entity.pdbx_description
1 polymer ?
#
loop_
_entity_poly.entity_id
_entity_poly.type
_entity_poly.pdbx_seq_one_letter_code
_entity_poly.pdbx_strand_id
1 'polypeptide(L)'
;MSALRLMRGLSVAELARRTNIEKKRLWYILDGQREMRVEEFLKLCVALGVDPRKFVTREIVDEVASATKRSIENHGRWNVR
;
A
#
# COMPACT_ATOMS: atom_id res chain seq x y z
N MET A 1 4.81 -1.92 -8.60
CA MET A 1 6.13 -1.60 -8.02
C MET A 1 7.32 -2.23 -8.77
N SER A 2 7.28 -3.51 -9.15
CA SER A 2 8.41 -4.19 -9.82
C SER A 2 8.80 -3.58 -11.18
N ALA A 3 7.83 -3.33 -12.07
CA ALA A 3 8.10 -2.68 -13.36
C ALA A 3 8.70 -1.27 -13.20
N LEU A 4 8.17 -0.47 -12.26
CA LEU A 4 8.65 0.87 -11.99
C LEU A 4 10.10 0.90 -11.49
N ARG A 5 10.48 -0.06 -10.64
CA ARG A 5 11.87 -0.25 -10.22
C ARG A 5 12.80 -0.41 -11.42
N LEU A 6 12.42 -1.23 -12.40
CA LEU A 6 13.21 -1.47 -13.61
C LEU A 6 13.34 -0.20 -14.46
N MET A 7 12.23 0.54 -14.64
CA MET A 7 12.26 1.83 -15.34
C MET A 7 13.16 2.87 -14.68
N ARG A 8 13.36 2.77 -13.36
CA ARG A 8 14.26 3.65 -12.59
C ARG A 8 15.68 3.08 -12.43
N GLY A 9 15.98 1.94 -13.06
CA GLY A 9 17.31 1.31 -12.99
C GLY A 9 17.69 0.80 -11.60
N LEU A 10 16.74 0.60 -10.70
CA LEU A 10 17.02 0.23 -9.31
C LEU A 10 17.06 -1.29 -9.16
N SER A 11 18.11 -1.81 -8.51
CA SER A 11 18.15 -3.23 -8.14
C SER A 11 17.26 -3.50 -6.91
N VAL A 12 16.85 -4.76 -6.71
CA VAL A 12 16.13 -5.16 -5.48
C VAL A 12 17.00 -4.90 -4.24
N ALA A 13 18.32 -5.10 -4.34
CA ALA A 13 19.26 -4.83 -3.26
C ALA A 13 19.33 -3.33 -2.90
N GLU A 14 19.30 -2.46 -3.91
CA GLU A 14 19.30 -1.02 -3.68
C GLU A 14 17.99 -0.53 -3.04
N LEU A 15 16.84 -1.05 -3.48
CA LEU A 15 15.58 -0.73 -2.82
C LEU A 15 15.56 -1.21 -1.37
N ALA A 16 15.99 -2.45 -1.11
CA ALA A 16 16.08 -3.00 0.24
C ALA A 16 16.89 -2.09 1.18
N ARG A 17 18.03 -1.55 0.71
CA ARG A 17 18.83 -0.57 1.45
C ARG A 17 18.07 0.72 1.74
N ARG A 18 17.45 1.33 0.72
CA ARG A 18 16.73 2.60 0.85
C ARG A 18 15.51 2.51 1.75
N THR A 19 14.82 1.37 1.74
CA THR A 19 13.58 1.18 2.50
C THR A 19 13.78 0.50 3.85
N ASN A 20 14.99 0.02 4.15
CA ASN A 20 15.25 -0.85 5.30
C ASN A 20 14.28 -2.06 5.35
N ILE A 21 13.98 -2.63 4.18
CA ILE A 21 13.17 -3.86 4.07
C ILE A 21 14.14 -4.99 3.76
N GLU A 22 14.01 -6.10 4.47
CA GLU A 22 14.85 -7.28 4.25
C GLU A 22 14.75 -7.75 2.79
N LYS A 23 15.89 -8.01 2.15
CA LYS A 23 16.00 -8.22 0.70
C LYS A 23 15.19 -9.41 0.21
N LYS A 24 15.21 -10.53 0.93
CA LYS A 24 14.47 -11.76 0.58
C LYS A 24 12.96 -11.51 0.68
N ARG A 25 12.49 -10.83 1.73
CA ARG A 25 11.10 -10.39 1.87
C ARG A 25 10.70 -9.46 0.73
N LEU A 26 11.51 -8.46 0.42
CA LEU A 26 11.22 -7.54 -0.69
C LEU A 26 11.12 -8.27 -2.03
N TRP A 27 11.98 -9.27 -2.27
CA TRP A 27 11.90 -10.12 -3.46
C TRP A 27 10.56 -10.84 -3.54
N TYR A 28 10.13 -11.53 -2.49
CA TYR A 28 8.83 -12.22 -2.47
C TYR A 28 7.63 -11.29 -2.62
N ILE A 29 7.70 -10.08 -2.06
CA ILE A 29 6.64 -9.06 -2.23
C ILE A 29 6.57 -8.60 -3.70
N LEU A 30 7.72 -8.32 -4.32
CA LEU A 30 7.76 -7.83 -5.70
C LEU A 30 7.41 -8.92 -6.73
N ASP A 31 7.59 -10.19 -6.37
CA ASP A 31 7.20 -11.37 -7.15
C ASP A 31 5.72 -11.78 -6.95
N GLY A 32 5.01 -11.10 -6.04
CA GLY A 32 3.60 -11.39 -5.75
C GLY A 32 3.37 -12.61 -4.85
N GLN A 33 4.44 -13.28 -4.38
CA GLN A 33 4.35 -14.43 -3.48
C GLN A 33 4.01 -14.04 -2.03
N ARG A 34 4.14 -12.77 -1.68
CA ARG A 34 3.76 -12.24 -0.36
C ARG A 34 2.96 -10.96 -0.50
N GLU A 35 1.94 -10.82 0.34
CA GLU A 35 1.20 -9.57 0.49
C GLU A 35 2.11 -8.45 0.98
N MET A 36 1.91 -7.28 0.39
CA MET A 36 2.64 -6.05 0.73
C MET A 36 1.93 -5.34 1.87
N ARG A 37 2.65 -5.01 2.95
CA ARG A 37 2.11 -4.17 4.01
C ARG A 37 2.03 -2.71 3.55
N VAL A 38 1.09 -1.95 4.10
CA VAL A 38 0.92 -0.52 3.80
C VAL A 38 2.21 0.26 4.08
N GLU A 39 2.90 -0.01 5.19
CA GLU A 39 4.18 0.64 5.52
C GLU A 39 5.26 0.38 4.45
N GLU A 40 5.33 -0.84 3.92
CA GLU A 40 6.29 -1.23 2.89
C GLU A 40 5.97 -0.58 1.55
N PHE A 41 4.68 -0.53 1.22
CA PHE A 41 4.17 0.20 0.07
C PHE A 41 4.56 1.69 0.12
N LEU A 42 4.37 2.35 1.26
CA LEU A 42 4.73 3.76 1.44
C LEU A 42 6.23 3.99 1.35
N LYS A 43 7.06 3.13 1.99
CA LYS A 43 8.52 3.19 1.87
C LYS A 43 8.97 3.04 0.41
N LEU A 44 8.34 2.13 -0.35
CA LEU A 44 8.62 1.95 -1.78
C LEU A 44 8.20 3.17 -2.61
N CYS A 45 7.04 3.78 -2.31
CA CYS A 45 6.61 5.02 -2.96
C CYS A 45 7.67 6.12 -2.81
N VAL A 46 8.15 6.33 -1.58
CA VAL A 46 9.20 7.32 -1.28
C VAL A 46 10.50 6.98 -2.03
N ALA A 47 10.98 5.74 -1.95
CA ALA A 47 12.22 5.31 -2.58
C ALA A 47 12.18 5.39 -4.12
N LEU A 48 10.99 5.28 -4.73
CA LEU A 48 10.77 5.34 -6.17
C LEU A 48 10.33 6.75 -6.65
N GLY A 49 10.14 7.71 -5.74
CA GLY A 49 9.67 9.05 -6.06
C GLY A 49 8.26 9.06 -6.66
N VAL A 50 7.36 8.27 -6.08
CA VAL A 50 5.94 8.22 -6.48
C VAL A 50 5.07 8.75 -5.35
N ASP A 51 4.16 9.65 -5.70
CA ASP A 51 3.11 10.09 -4.77
C ASP A 51 2.11 8.94 -4.55
N PRO A 52 1.96 8.41 -3.31
CA PRO A 52 1.05 7.32 -3.01
C PRO A 52 -0.42 7.67 -3.32
N ARG A 53 -0.79 8.95 -3.37
CA ARG A 53 -2.14 9.39 -3.74
C ARG A 53 -2.53 9.00 -5.17
N LYS A 54 -1.55 8.70 -6.04
CA LYS A 54 -1.80 8.17 -7.38
C LYS A 54 -2.47 6.80 -7.40
N PHE A 55 -2.42 6.07 -6.27
CA PHE A 55 -3.08 4.77 -6.12
C PHE A 55 -4.47 4.89 -5.47
N VAL A 56 -4.87 6.09 -5.04
CA VAL A 56 -6.20 6.34 -4.45
C VAL A 56 -7.15 6.67 -5.58
N THR A 57 -7.97 5.69 -5.96
CA THR A 57 -9.02 5.86 -6.97
C THR A 57 -10.31 6.36 -6.32
N ARG A 58 -11.22 6.91 -7.14
CA ARG A 58 -12.55 7.31 -6.67
C ARG A 58 -13.34 6.12 -6.10
N GLU A 59 -13.17 4.94 -6.71
CA GLU A 59 -13.74 3.68 -6.22
C GLU A 59 -13.28 3.36 -4.80
N ILE A 60 -11.97 3.44 -4.50
CA ILE A 60 -11.45 3.22 -3.15
C ILE A 60 -12.05 4.24 -2.16
N VAL A 61 -12.15 5.51 -2.57
CA VAL A 61 -12.74 6.56 -1.72
C VAL A 61 -14.21 6.25 -1.43
N ASP A 62 -15.00 5.89 -2.44
CA ASP A 62 -16.42 5.59 -2.31
C ASP A 62 -16.66 4.32 -1.49
N GLU A 63 -15.80 3.31 -1.63
CA GLU A 63 -15.83 2.07 -0.84
C GLU A 63 -15.60 2.36 0.64
N VAL A 64 -14.55 3.10 0.97
CA VAL A 64 -14.22 3.49 2.35
C VAL A 64 -15.34 4.36 2.93
N ALA A 65 -15.83 5.36 2.19
CA ALA A 65 -16.93 6.22 2.64
C ALA A 65 -18.21 5.42 2.95
N SER A 66 -18.54 4.47 2.08
CA SER A 66 -19.68 3.57 2.27
C SER A 66 -19.51 2.66 3.50
N ALA A 67 -18.29 2.14 3.72
CA ALA A 67 -17.97 1.34 4.90
C ALA A 67 -18.08 2.16 6.20
N THR A 68 -17.59 3.41 6.19
CA THR A 68 -17.71 4.33 7.33
C THR A 68 -19.17 4.64 7.64
N LYS A 69 -20.00 4.94 6.62
CA LYS A 69 -21.44 5.20 6.81
C LYS A 69 -22.14 4.02 7.47
N ARG A 70 -21.93 2.79 6.96
CA ARG A 70 -22.50 1.56 7.54
C ARG A 70 -22.07 1.36 9.00
N SER A 71 -20.79 1.62 9.31
CA SER A 71 -20.27 1.51 10.68
C SER A 71 -20.99 2.46 11.64
N ILE A 72 -21.18 3.71 11.24
CA ILE A 72 -21.87 4.74 12.04
C ILE A 72 -23.33 4.35 12.28
N GLU A 73 -24.06 3.93 11.23
CA GLU A 73 -25.45 3.49 11.32
C GLU A 73 -25.61 2.30 12.27
N ASN A 74 -24.69 1.33 12.21
CA ASN A 74 -24.69 0.17 13.09
C ASN A 74 -24.44 0.56 14.55
N HIS A 75 -23.47 1.43 14.85
CA HIS A 75 -23.21 1.89 16.22
C HIS A 75 -24.38 2.70 16.78
N GLY A 76 -25.01 3.54 15.96
CA GLY A 76 -26.23 4.27 16.34
C GLY A 76 -27.36 3.31 16.75
N ARG A 77 -27.53 2.20 16.02
CA ARG A 77 -28.56 1.17 16.29
C ARG A 77 -28.35 0.38 17.58
N TRP A 78 -27.11 0.24 18.05
CA TRP A 78 -26.80 -0.44 19.32
C TRP A 78 -27.12 0.41 20.55
N ASN A 79 -27.10 1.75 20.44
CA ASN A 79 -27.40 2.66 21.55
C ASN A 79 -28.90 2.95 21.75
N VAL A 80 -29.78 2.44 20.88
CA VAL A 80 -31.24 2.61 20.97
C VAL A 80 -31.97 1.32 21.37
N ARG A 81 -31.25 0.29 21.79
CA ARG A 81 -31.79 -0.99 22.28
C ARG A 81 -31.52 -1.19 23.75
#